data_AF-A0A2P5Z6U5-F1
#
_entry.id   AF-A0A2P5Z6U5-F1
#
_cell.length_a   1.000
_cell.length_b   1.000
_cell.length_c   1.000
_cell.angle_alpha   90.00
_cell.angle_beta   90.00
_cell.angle_gamma   90.00
#
_symmetry.space_group_name_H-M   'P 1'
#
loop_
_entity.id
_entity.type
_entity.pdbx_description
1 polymer ?
#
loop_
_entity_poly.entity_id
_entity_poly.type
_entity_poly.pdbx_seq_one_letter_code
_entity_poly.pdbx_strand_id
1 'polypeptide(L)'
;MLSFKGFLAGSGTALACALLLALPGPAAAAPGDHTFQDIPAQVLTDGFLEAHLDLFYRRAGIRADKKGEYAEARKQYQLAARYADKPSQARLGEMYWEGQGGAADHTMGFLWMALAAERGYDQFGARKMEYWNQLTPDERKRAVKLDKSMLAEYGDEVAKPRQEAVLRREAMRSTGGLLGHSGASGPLSINGPRGGSIDPEVFYAKQFWEPSAYWKLQDQVWDGRTPGRVDIGDVEDISTQGEPQKPPQEPDKH
;
A
#
# COMPACT_ATOMS: atom_id res chain seq x y z
N MET A 1 38.66 55.87 -67.17
CA MET A 1 38.98 55.01 -66.00
C MET A 1 37.83 55.17 -65.00
N LEU A 2 36.91 54.20 -64.99
CA LEU A 2 35.70 54.21 -64.16
C LEU A 2 35.92 53.50 -62.82
N SER A 3 35.33 54.10 -61.78
CA SER A 3 35.06 53.54 -60.47
C SER A 3 33.78 52.68 -60.52
N PHE A 4 33.73 51.53 -59.82
CA PHE A 4 32.53 51.09 -59.10
C PHE A 4 32.86 49.99 -58.08
N LYS A 5 32.37 50.18 -56.84
CA LYS A 5 32.38 49.21 -55.73
C LYS A 5 31.25 48.20 -55.95
N GLY A 6 31.54 46.90 -55.80
CA GLY A 6 30.57 45.81 -55.76
C GLY A 6 30.48 45.19 -54.38
N PHE A 7 29.30 45.25 -53.77
CA PHE A 7 28.91 44.73 -52.47
C PHE A 7 28.47 43.26 -52.66
N LEU A 8 29.06 42.30 -51.92
CA LEU A 8 28.64 40.90 -51.89
C LEU A 8 27.75 40.64 -50.68
N ALA A 9 26.54 40.18 -50.96
CA ALA A 9 25.58 39.67 -50.01
C ALA A 9 25.97 38.27 -49.54
N GLY A 10 25.75 37.99 -48.25
CA GLY A 10 25.88 36.66 -47.65
C GLY A 10 25.11 36.64 -46.34
N SER A 11 23.82 36.36 -46.41
CA SER A 11 22.90 36.19 -45.28
C SER A 11 23.29 34.97 -44.45
N GLY A 12 23.81 35.20 -43.24
CA GLY A 12 24.05 34.18 -42.23
C GLY A 12 22.78 33.92 -41.42
N THR A 13 22.09 32.82 -41.69
CA THR A 13 21.06 32.25 -40.83
C THR A 13 21.75 31.53 -39.67
N ALA A 14 21.71 32.14 -38.48
CA ALA A 14 22.16 31.51 -37.24
C ALA A 14 21.19 30.40 -36.84
N LEU A 15 21.68 29.16 -36.82
CA LEU A 15 20.96 27.98 -36.34
C LEU A 15 20.92 28.04 -34.80
N ALA A 16 19.79 28.42 -34.23
CA ALA A 16 19.58 28.38 -32.78
C ALA A 16 19.35 26.92 -32.33
N CYS A 17 20.34 26.35 -31.64
CA CYS A 17 20.19 25.09 -30.92
C CYS A 17 19.17 25.26 -29.78
N ALA A 18 17.95 24.76 -29.97
CA ALA A 18 16.97 24.64 -28.90
C ALA A 18 17.36 23.47 -27.98
N LEU A 19 17.92 23.80 -26.81
CA LEU A 19 18.08 22.88 -25.69
C LEU A 19 16.67 22.54 -25.16
N LEU A 20 16.15 21.37 -25.52
CA LEU A 20 14.95 20.82 -24.91
C LEU A 20 15.29 20.38 -23.47
N LEU A 21 15.06 21.27 -22.51
CA LEU A 21 14.98 20.92 -21.10
C LEU A 21 13.84 19.91 -20.93
N ALA A 22 14.18 18.65 -20.71
CA ALA A 22 13.24 17.64 -20.27
C ALA A 22 12.67 18.07 -18.92
N LEU A 23 11.43 18.52 -18.91
CA LEU A 23 10.70 18.77 -17.68
C LEU A 23 10.52 17.43 -16.96
N PRO A 24 10.81 17.32 -15.65
CA PRO A 24 10.43 16.14 -14.89
C PRO A 24 8.91 16.00 -14.97
N GLY A 25 8.45 14.85 -15.46
CA GLY A 25 7.03 14.51 -15.47
C GLY A 25 6.46 14.56 -14.05
N PRO A 26 5.15 14.77 -13.89
CA PRO A 26 4.53 14.78 -12.57
C PRO A 26 4.84 13.44 -11.90
N ALA A 27 5.61 13.48 -10.82
CA ALA A 27 5.73 12.37 -9.90
C ALA A 27 4.30 11.98 -9.53
N ALA A 28 3.89 10.76 -9.91
CA ALA A 28 2.63 10.20 -9.47
C ALA A 28 2.59 10.39 -7.95
N ALA A 29 1.58 11.12 -7.48
CA ALA A 29 1.41 11.37 -6.07
C ALA A 29 1.51 10.03 -5.33
N ALA A 30 2.37 9.99 -4.31
CA ALA A 30 2.48 8.83 -3.43
C ALA A 30 1.06 8.39 -3.02
N PRO A 31 0.76 7.09 -3.02
CA PRO A 31 -0.54 6.61 -2.57
C PRO A 31 -0.85 7.24 -1.22
N GLY A 32 -2.10 7.71 -1.07
CA GLY A 32 -2.55 8.49 0.08
C GLY A 32 -2.01 7.90 1.39
N ASP A 33 -1.53 8.78 2.26
CA ASP A 33 -0.83 8.42 3.50
C ASP A 33 -1.83 7.77 4.48
N HIS A 34 -2.24 6.53 4.19
CA HIS A 34 -2.97 5.61 5.07
C HIS A 34 -2.00 5.17 6.18
N THR A 35 -1.50 6.16 6.90
CA THR A 35 -0.81 6.00 8.14
C THR A 35 -1.81 5.45 9.15
N PHE A 36 -1.27 4.90 10.21
CA PHE A 36 -1.84 4.37 11.47
C PHE A 36 -3.15 4.96 12.06
N GLN A 37 -3.89 5.82 11.37
CA GLN A 37 -4.90 6.74 11.88
C GLN A 37 -6.06 6.07 12.62
N ASP A 38 -6.30 4.77 12.45
CA ASP A 38 -7.38 4.05 13.13
C ASP A 38 -6.98 3.35 14.44
N ILE A 39 -5.68 3.28 14.77
CA ILE A 39 -5.24 2.82 16.09
C ILE A 39 -4.85 4.06 16.92
N PRO A 40 -5.55 4.36 18.02
CA PRO A 40 -5.30 5.56 18.82
C PRO A 40 -3.85 5.66 19.29
N ALA A 41 -3.24 6.84 19.14
CA ALA A 41 -1.86 7.06 19.58
C ALA A 41 -1.65 6.78 21.08
N GLN A 42 -2.72 6.83 21.88
CA GLN A 42 -2.70 6.48 23.30
C GLN A 42 -2.40 5.00 23.55
N VAL A 43 -2.88 4.07 22.70
CA VAL A 43 -2.68 2.63 22.93
C VAL A 43 -1.32 2.13 22.43
N LEU A 44 -0.58 2.95 21.68
CA LEU A 44 0.74 2.65 21.13
C LEU A 44 1.88 2.64 22.16
N THR A 45 1.70 1.95 23.27
CA THR A 45 2.76 1.72 24.27
C THR A 45 3.78 0.72 23.77
N ASP A 46 4.93 0.63 24.45
CA ASP A 46 5.93 -0.38 24.15
C ASP A 46 5.34 -1.80 24.29
N GLY A 47 4.58 -2.06 25.38
CA GLY A 47 3.91 -3.34 25.57
C GLY A 47 2.84 -3.66 24.50
N PHE A 48 2.17 -2.64 23.95
CA PHE A 48 1.28 -2.85 22.81
C PHE A 48 2.08 -3.25 21.57
N LEU A 49 3.17 -2.53 21.27
CA LEU A 49 3.98 -2.80 20.08
C LEU A 49 4.73 -4.15 20.15
N GLU A 50 5.05 -4.64 21.35
CA GLU A 50 5.57 -6.01 21.54
C GLU A 50 4.58 -7.09 21.11
N ALA A 51 3.28 -6.83 21.26
CA ALA A 51 2.21 -7.70 20.79
C ALA A 51 1.87 -7.53 19.30
N HIS A 52 2.26 -6.39 18.70
CA HIS A 52 1.94 -5.98 17.34
C HIS A 52 3.21 -5.75 16.52
N LEU A 53 3.92 -6.84 16.21
CA LEU A 53 5.24 -6.77 15.58
C LEU A 53 5.18 -6.24 14.16
N ASP A 54 4.09 -6.52 13.45
CA ASP A 54 3.74 -5.88 12.19
C ASP A 54 3.81 -4.35 12.30
N LEU A 55 3.19 -3.77 13.32
CA LEU A 55 3.17 -2.33 13.57
C LEU A 55 4.50 -1.81 14.10
N PHE A 56 5.17 -2.55 14.99
CA PHE A 56 6.48 -2.19 15.54
C PHE A 56 7.49 -1.98 14.42
N TYR A 57 7.63 -2.99 13.55
CA TYR A 57 8.57 -2.96 12.44
C TYR A 57 8.14 -1.97 11.35
N ARG A 58 6.84 -1.86 11.04
CA ARG A 58 6.33 -0.84 10.10
C ARG A 58 6.70 0.57 10.56
N ARG A 59 6.52 0.89 11.85
CA ARG A 59 6.89 2.19 12.43
C ARG A 59 8.39 2.43 12.35
N ALA A 60 9.21 1.41 12.58
CA ALA A 60 10.66 1.51 12.41
C ALA A 60 11.03 1.80 10.94
N GLY A 61 10.40 1.10 9.99
CA GLY A 61 10.56 1.32 8.55
C GLY A 61 10.20 2.75 8.15
N ILE A 62 9.03 3.24 8.54
CA ILE A 62 8.58 4.62 8.24
C ILE A 62 9.57 5.65 8.79
N ARG A 63 10.13 5.43 9.99
CA ARG A 63 11.13 6.35 10.57
C ARG A 63 12.42 6.37 9.76
N ALA A 64 12.92 5.22 9.34
CA ALA A 64 14.12 5.12 8.50
C ALA A 64 13.87 5.74 7.12
N ASP A 65 12.72 5.47 6.52
CA ASP A 65 12.28 6.00 5.23
C ASP A 65 12.24 7.53 5.24
N LYS A 66 11.62 8.13 6.26
CA LYS A 66 11.58 9.60 6.46
C LYS A 66 12.96 10.23 6.65
N LYS A 67 13.96 9.47 7.10
CA LYS A 67 15.35 9.92 7.23
C LYS A 67 16.17 9.70 5.96
N GLY A 68 15.61 9.07 4.93
CA GLY A 68 16.34 8.64 3.73
C GLY A 68 17.25 7.42 3.95
N GLU A 69 17.10 6.72 5.08
CA GLU A 69 17.86 5.51 5.44
C GLU A 69 17.24 4.27 4.75
N TYR A 70 17.10 4.31 3.43
CA TYR A 70 16.27 3.36 2.68
C TYR A 70 16.71 1.89 2.83
N ALA A 71 18.00 1.61 2.98
CA ALA A 71 18.47 0.24 3.21
C ALA A 71 17.95 -0.32 4.54
N GLU A 72 17.96 0.49 5.60
CA GLU A 72 17.38 0.10 6.89
C GLU A 72 15.85 0.05 6.80
N ALA A 73 15.22 0.97 6.08
CA ALA A 73 13.77 0.93 5.86
C ALA A 73 13.33 -0.38 5.19
N ARG A 74 14.02 -0.84 4.11
CA ARG A 74 13.76 -2.14 3.47
C ARG A 74 13.81 -3.28 4.49
N LYS A 75 14.84 -3.31 5.34
CA LYS A 75 15.01 -4.35 6.36
C LYS A 75 13.85 -4.35 7.36
N GLN A 76 13.44 -3.18 7.84
CA GLN A 76 12.34 -3.06 8.80
C GLN A 76 10.99 -3.43 8.16
N TYR A 77 10.71 -3.00 6.93
CA TYR A 77 9.51 -3.41 6.22
C TYR A 77 9.47 -4.91 5.92
N GLN A 78 10.62 -5.54 5.64
CA GLN A 78 10.70 -7.00 5.50
C GLN A 78 10.34 -7.72 6.80
N LEU A 79 10.81 -7.22 7.95
CA LEU A 79 10.44 -7.77 9.24
C LEU A 79 8.94 -7.62 9.51
N ALA A 80 8.34 -6.47 9.19
CA ALA A 80 6.89 -6.27 9.29
C ALA A 80 6.11 -7.22 8.38
N ALA A 81 6.59 -7.43 7.15
CA ALA A 81 5.96 -8.33 6.18
C ALA A 81 5.90 -9.79 6.66
N ARG A 82 6.83 -10.25 7.53
CA ARG A 82 6.76 -11.59 8.16
C ARG A 82 5.57 -11.77 9.08
N TYR A 83 4.94 -10.67 9.49
CA TYR A 83 3.75 -10.58 10.33
C TYR A 83 2.53 -10.08 9.54
N ALA A 84 2.51 -10.31 8.23
CA ALA A 84 1.38 -10.03 7.33
C ALA A 84 1.02 -8.54 7.19
N ASP A 85 1.98 -7.63 7.40
CA ASP A 85 1.75 -6.20 7.19
C ASP A 85 1.68 -5.84 5.70
N LYS A 86 0.45 -5.77 5.14
CA LYS A 86 0.24 -5.41 3.72
C LYS A 86 0.83 -4.05 3.33
N PRO A 87 0.77 -3.00 4.18
CA PRO A 87 1.39 -1.70 3.85
C PRO A 87 2.91 -1.79 3.67
N SER A 88 3.61 -2.52 4.55
CA SER A 88 5.05 -2.75 4.40
C SER A 88 5.36 -3.60 3.19
N GLN A 89 4.52 -4.59 2.84
CA GLN A 89 4.65 -5.34 1.59
C GLN A 89 4.52 -4.43 0.37
N ALA A 90 3.52 -3.53 0.35
CA ALA A 90 3.36 -2.56 -0.74
C ALA A 90 4.56 -1.60 -0.83
N ARG A 91 5.02 -1.09 0.31
CA ARG A 91 6.19 -0.19 0.36
C ARG A 91 7.46 -0.89 -0.10
N LEU A 92 7.67 -2.16 0.25
CA LEU A 92 8.76 -2.96 -0.33
C LEU A 92 8.64 -3.07 -1.84
N GLY A 93 7.42 -3.29 -2.35
CA GLY A 93 7.14 -3.31 -3.78
C GLY A 93 7.66 -2.06 -4.49
N GLU A 94 7.28 -0.88 -3.98
CA GLU A 94 7.75 0.41 -4.49
C GLU A 94 9.27 0.57 -4.35
N MET A 95 9.83 0.25 -3.18
CA MET A 95 11.27 0.42 -2.95
C MET A 95 12.10 -0.45 -3.89
N TYR A 96 11.70 -1.69 -4.16
CA TYR A 96 12.35 -2.55 -5.14
C TYR A 96 12.14 -2.06 -6.56
N TRP A 97 10.96 -1.53 -6.88
CA TRP A 97 10.67 -0.95 -8.19
C TRP A 97 11.57 0.25 -8.50
N GLU A 98 11.75 1.14 -7.53
CA GLU A 98 12.48 2.40 -7.68
C GLU A 98 13.99 2.28 -7.37
N GLY A 99 14.44 1.16 -6.81
CA GLY A 99 15.83 1.03 -6.36
C GLY A 99 16.16 1.83 -5.09
N GLN A 100 15.16 2.11 -4.24
CA GLN A 100 15.40 2.80 -2.97
C GLN A 100 16.00 1.85 -1.94
N GLY A 101 17.26 2.06 -1.52
CA GLY A 101 17.92 1.21 -0.51
C GLY A 101 18.59 -0.04 -1.08
N GLY A 102 18.86 -0.06 -2.39
CA GLY A 102 19.57 -1.13 -3.10
C GLY A 102 19.44 -0.96 -4.61
N ALA A 103 19.82 -1.95 -5.41
CA ALA A 103 19.48 -1.93 -6.84
C ALA A 103 17.96 -2.04 -7.06
N ALA A 104 17.48 -1.50 -8.18
CA ALA A 104 16.13 -1.75 -8.65
C ALA A 104 16.01 -3.23 -9.06
N ASP A 105 14.89 -3.84 -8.71
CA ASP A 105 14.54 -5.21 -9.08
C ASP A 105 13.02 -5.26 -9.30
N HIS A 106 12.58 -5.01 -10.54
CA HIS A 106 11.17 -4.94 -10.87
C HIS A 106 10.43 -6.27 -10.61
N THR A 107 11.14 -7.41 -10.75
CA THR A 107 10.56 -8.72 -10.42
C THR A 107 10.18 -8.77 -8.94
N MET A 108 11.10 -8.37 -8.06
CA MET A 108 10.82 -8.30 -6.62
C MET A 108 9.79 -7.23 -6.29
N GLY A 109 9.81 -6.09 -6.98
CA GLY A 109 8.80 -5.03 -6.83
C GLY A 109 7.39 -5.54 -7.10
N PHE A 110 7.22 -6.27 -8.21
CA PHE A 110 5.97 -6.97 -8.54
C PHE A 110 5.56 -7.98 -7.47
N LEU A 111 6.47 -8.88 -7.03
CA LEU A 111 6.14 -9.93 -6.06
C LEU A 111 5.71 -9.37 -4.71
N TRP A 112 6.39 -8.35 -4.20
CA TRP A 112 6.01 -7.69 -2.95
C TRP A 112 4.66 -6.98 -3.07
N MET A 113 4.39 -6.32 -4.20
CA MET A 113 3.07 -5.73 -4.46
C MET A 113 1.98 -6.79 -4.63
N ALA A 114 2.31 -7.96 -5.19
CA ALA A 114 1.39 -9.07 -5.31
C ALA A 114 0.99 -9.64 -3.95
N LEU A 115 1.94 -9.79 -3.02
CA LEU A 115 1.69 -10.14 -1.63
C LEU A 115 0.77 -9.09 -0.96
N ALA A 116 1.05 -7.80 -1.17
CA ALA A 116 0.22 -6.73 -0.64
C ALA A 116 -1.25 -6.85 -1.11
N ALA A 117 -1.44 -7.19 -2.39
CA ALA A 117 -2.73 -7.33 -3.03
C ALA A 117 -3.51 -8.61 -2.69
N GLU A 118 -2.96 -9.54 -1.90
CA GLU A 118 -3.65 -10.80 -1.53
C GLU A 118 -5.01 -10.61 -0.87
N ARG A 119 -5.19 -9.50 -0.13
CA ARG A 119 -6.46 -9.16 0.54
C ARG A 119 -7.47 -8.45 -0.36
N GLY A 120 -7.12 -8.22 -1.64
CA GLY A 120 -8.02 -7.62 -2.61
C GLY A 120 -8.24 -6.12 -2.42
N TYR A 121 -7.29 -5.40 -1.83
CA TYR A 121 -7.35 -3.94 -1.78
C TYR A 121 -7.13 -3.35 -3.17
N ASP A 122 -8.08 -2.58 -3.67
CA ASP A 122 -8.12 -2.11 -5.05
C ASP A 122 -6.83 -1.41 -5.47
N GLN A 123 -6.29 -0.54 -4.60
CA GLN A 123 -5.05 0.18 -4.87
C GLN A 123 -3.82 -0.71 -5.07
N PHE A 124 -3.68 -1.79 -4.27
CA PHE A 124 -2.58 -2.74 -4.43
C PHE A 124 -2.82 -3.66 -5.62
N GLY A 125 -4.07 -4.04 -5.88
CA GLY A 125 -4.47 -4.78 -7.06
C GLY A 125 -4.12 -4.03 -8.35
N ALA A 126 -4.48 -2.75 -8.44
CA ALA A 126 -4.17 -1.89 -9.57
C ALA A 126 -2.66 -1.75 -9.77
N ARG A 127 -1.91 -1.47 -8.71
CA ARG A 127 -0.44 -1.35 -8.78
C ARG A 127 0.23 -2.65 -9.18
N LYS A 128 -0.25 -3.79 -8.68
CA LYS A 128 0.23 -5.13 -9.09
C LYS A 128 0.05 -5.34 -10.60
N MET A 129 -1.10 -4.99 -11.15
CA MET A 129 -1.37 -5.10 -12.59
C MET A 129 -0.48 -4.16 -13.40
N GLU A 130 -0.31 -2.92 -12.94
CA GLU A 130 0.60 -1.94 -13.53
C GLU A 130 2.03 -2.50 -13.61
N TYR A 131 2.55 -3.02 -12.50
CA TYR A 131 3.89 -3.63 -12.44
C TYR A 131 4.01 -4.81 -13.40
N TRP A 132 3.05 -5.73 -13.40
CA TRP A 132 3.05 -6.89 -14.29
C TRP A 132 3.15 -6.49 -15.77
N ASN A 133 2.41 -5.45 -16.17
CA ASN A 133 2.38 -4.97 -17.55
C ASN A 133 3.72 -4.38 -18.00
N GLN A 134 4.50 -3.82 -17.06
CA GLN A 134 5.82 -3.26 -17.34
C GLN A 134 6.96 -4.29 -17.27
N LEU A 135 6.75 -5.46 -16.65
CA LEU A 135 7.77 -6.50 -16.61
C LEU A 135 8.08 -7.06 -18.00
N THR A 136 9.37 -7.27 -18.26
CA THR A 136 9.87 -8.03 -19.41
C THR A 136 9.50 -9.53 -19.31
N PRO A 137 9.53 -10.29 -20.41
CA PRO A 137 9.27 -11.73 -20.38
C PRO A 137 10.16 -12.51 -19.41
N ASP A 138 11.44 -12.15 -19.30
CA ASP A 138 12.38 -12.81 -18.40
C ASP A 138 12.11 -12.48 -16.93
N GLU A 139 11.75 -11.23 -16.61
CA GLU A 139 11.33 -10.83 -15.27
C GLU A 139 10.03 -11.54 -14.86
N ARG A 140 9.04 -11.66 -15.76
CA ARG A 140 7.81 -12.43 -15.48
C ARG A 140 8.12 -13.90 -15.22
N LYS A 141 9.02 -14.50 -16.00
CA LYS A 141 9.48 -15.89 -15.80
C LYS A 141 10.16 -16.06 -14.43
N ARG A 142 10.98 -15.09 -14.01
CA ARG A 142 11.59 -15.07 -12.68
C ARG A 142 10.54 -14.88 -11.58
N ALA A 143 9.54 -14.03 -11.78
CA ALA A 143 8.44 -13.83 -10.83
C ALA A 143 7.72 -15.15 -10.55
N VAL A 144 7.29 -15.86 -11.61
CA VAL A 144 6.62 -17.17 -11.49
C VAL A 144 7.48 -18.20 -10.74
N LYS A 145 8.80 -18.19 -10.94
CA LYS A 145 9.72 -19.10 -10.23
C LYS A 145 9.80 -18.78 -8.73
N LEU A 146 9.78 -17.51 -8.35
CA LEU A 146 9.96 -17.06 -6.97
C LEU A 146 8.65 -17.00 -6.18
N ASP A 147 7.50 -16.87 -6.85
CA ASP A 147 6.17 -16.70 -6.27
C ASP A 147 5.87 -17.69 -5.14
N LYS A 148 6.06 -18.99 -5.38
CA LYS A 148 5.85 -20.02 -4.36
C LYS A 148 6.69 -19.81 -3.09
N SER A 149 7.95 -19.38 -3.25
CA SER A 149 8.83 -19.12 -2.09
C SER A 149 8.45 -17.84 -1.35
N MET A 150 7.93 -16.83 -2.06
CA MET A 150 7.44 -15.61 -1.46
C MET A 150 6.17 -15.87 -0.65
N LEU A 151 5.21 -16.61 -1.20
CA LEU A 151 3.99 -17.02 -0.51
C LEU A 151 4.29 -17.88 0.72
N ALA A 152 5.25 -18.80 0.61
CA ALA A 152 5.63 -19.68 1.72
C ALA A 152 6.25 -18.94 2.91
N GLU A 153 6.85 -17.76 2.72
CA GLU A 153 7.43 -16.97 3.81
C GLU A 153 6.58 -15.78 4.23
N TYR A 154 5.90 -15.11 3.29
CA TYR A 154 5.26 -13.80 3.51
C TYR A 154 3.77 -13.77 3.16
N GLY A 155 3.24 -14.83 2.53
CA GLY A 155 1.82 -14.93 2.23
C GLY A 155 0.99 -14.95 3.50
N ASP A 156 -0.23 -14.41 3.44
CA ASP A 156 -1.10 -14.27 4.61
C ASP A 156 -1.37 -15.60 5.33
N GLU A 157 -1.46 -16.71 4.59
CA GLU A 157 -1.66 -18.07 5.14
C GLU A 157 -0.58 -18.44 6.17
N VAL A 158 0.66 -18.00 5.96
CA VAL A 158 1.80 -18.31 6.84
C VAL A 158 2.09 -17.16 7.79
N ALA A 159 2.01 -15.92 7.32
CA ALA A 159 2.42 -14.74 8.08
C ALA A 159 1.38 -14.34 9.15
N LYS A 160 0.07 -14.48 8.89
CA LYS A 160 -0.97 -14.16 9.89
C LYS A 160 -0.84 -15.04 11.14
N PRO A 161 -0.74 -16.38 11.06
CA PRO A 161 -0.55 -17.22 12.24
C PRO A 161 0.64 -16.82 13.13
N ARG A 162 1.73 -16.29 12.55
CA ARG A 162 2.88 -15.80 13.33
C ARG A 162 2.51 -14.59 14.19
N GLN A 163 1.83 -13.60 13.60
CA GLN A 163 1.37 -12.41 14.32
C GLN A 163 0.34 -12.79 15.39
N GLU A 164 -0.60 -13.68 15.06
CA GLU A 164 -1.59 -14.12 16.04
C GLU A 164 -0.98 -14.90 17.21
N ALA A 165 0.07 -15.70 16.96
CA ALA A 165 0.78 -16.39 18.02
C ALA A 165 1.46 -15.41 18.98
N VAL A 166 2.04 -14.32 18.45
CA VAL A 166 2.60 -13.23 19.26
C VAL A 166 1.50 -12.54 20.07
N LEU A 167 0.39 -12.20 19.42
CA LEU A 167 -0.74 -11.53 20.06
C LEU A 167 -1.30 -12.34 21.22
N ARG A 168 -1.56 -13.64 21.01
CA ARG A 168 -2.04 -14.55 22.07
C ARG A 168 -1.03 -14.67 23.21
N ARG A 169 0.26 -14.78 22.89
CA ARG A 169 1.33 -14.89 23.90
C ARG A 169 1.37 -13.65 24.79
N GLU A 170 1.37 -12.46 24.20
CA GLU A 170 1.43 -11.22 24.98
C GLU A 170 0.13 -10.95 25.72
N ALA A 171 -1.05 -11.27 25.15
CA ALA A 171 -2.33 -11.21 25.86
C ALA A 171 -2.32 -12.07 27.15
N MET A 172 -1.75 -13.28 27.07
CA MET A 172 -1.60 -14.17 28.22
C MET A 172 -0.61 -13.63 29.26
N ARG A 173 0.50 -13.01 28.84
CA ARG A 173 1.48 -12.40 29.75
C ARG A 173 0.90 -11.19 30.47
N SER A 174 0.20 -10.33 29.74
CA SER A 174 -0.52 -9.19 30.29
C SER A 174 -1.54 -9.62 31.34
N THR A 175 -2.41 -10.59 31.02
CA THR A 175 -3.43 -11.11 31.95
C THR A 175 -2.85 -11.89 33.14
N GLY A 176 -1.74 -12.61 32.94
CA GLY A 176 -1.02 -13.29 34.03
C GLY A 176 -0.34 -12.32 35.01
N GLY A 177 0.26 -11.24 34.52
CA GLY A 177 0.80 -10.15 35.35
C GLY A 177 -0.29 -9.41 36.13
N LEU A 178 -1.45 -9.24 35.50
CA LEU A 178 -2.68 -8.69 36.09
C LEU A 178 -3.21 -9.53 37.27
N LEU A 179 -3.29 -10.86 37.12
CA LEU A 179 -3.73 -11.76 38.19
C LEU A 179 -2.71 -11.85 39.34
N GLY A 180 -1.41 -11.67 39.05
CA GLY A 180 -0.37 -11.55 40.07
C GLY A 180 -0.34 -10.21 40.83
N HIS A 181 -1.04 -9.18 40.32
CA HIS A 181 -1.15 -7.84 40.93
C HIS A 181 -2.32 -7.72 41.93
N SER A 182 -3.06 -8.81 42.17
CA SER A 182 -4.23 -8.83 43.05
C SER A 182 -3.84 -8.80 44.54
N GLY A 183 -3.41 -7.64 45.03
CA GLY A 183 -3.15 -7.47 46.47
C GLY A 183 -2.88 -6.05 46.97
N ALA A 184 -2.43 -5.13 46.13
CA ALA A 184 -2.16 -3.77 46.57
C ALA A 184 -2.28 -2.75 45.43
N SER A 185 -3.06 -1.68 45.65
CA SER A 185 -2.99 -0.38 44.96
C SER A 185 -3.96 -0.13 43.78
N GLY A 186 -5.23 0.17 44.08
CA GLY A 186 -6.09 1.02 43.22
C GLY A 186 -6.54 0.44 41.87
N PRO A 187 -7.31 1.22 41.07
CA PRO A 187 -7.72 0.81 39.73
C PRO A 187 -6.49 0.66 38.83
N LEU A 188 -6.49 -0.39 38.02
CA LEU A 188 -5.39 -0.71 37.13
C LEU A 188 -5.20 0.42 36.11
N SER A 189 -3.98 0.95 36.02
CA SER A 189 -3.65 2.05 35.12
C SER A 189 -2.45 1.64 34.28
N ILE A 190 -2.61 1.62 32.96
CA ILE A 190 -1.50 1.32 32.04
C ILE A 190 -0.77 2.62 31.72
N ASN A 191 0.56 2.60 31.81
CA ASN A 191 1.38 3.77 31.50
C ASN A 191 1.31 4.10 30.00
N GLY A 192 0.88 5.32 29.68
CA GLY A 192 0.81 5.81 28.32
C GLY A 192 2.17 6.27 27.75
N PRO A 193 2.32 6.36 26.41
CA PRO A 193 3.60 6.64 25.75
C PRO A 193 4.21 8.02 26.03
N ARG A 194 3.48 8.94 26.67
CA ARG A 194 3.92 10.33 26.96
C ARG A 194 3.75 10.74 28.43
N GLY A 195 3.62 9.75 29.32
CA GLY A 195 3.17 9.98 30.70
C GLY A 195 1.66 10.18 30.74
N GLY A 196 0.98 9.38 31.56
CA GLY A 196 -0.49 9.34 31.63
C GLY A 196 -1.00 7.92 31.89
N SER A 197 -2.27 7.81 32.25
CA SER A 197 -2.99 6.56 32.46
C SER A 197 -3.85 6.23 31.24
N ILE A 198 -3.80 4.99 30.77
CA ILE A 198 -4.72 4.46 29.76
C ILE A 198 -5.72 3.56 30.49
N ASP A 199 -7.00 3.76 30.18
CA ASP A 199 -8.07 2.86 30.59
C ASP A 199 -7.79 1.43 30.09
N PRO A 200 -7.73 0.42 30.98
CA PRO A 200 -7.56 -0.97 30.60
C PRO A 200 -8.59 -1.47 29.57
N GLU A 201 -9.83 -1.01 29.60
CA GLU A 201 -10.86 -1.42 28.63
C GLU A 201 -10.52 -0.95 27.22
N VAL A 202 -9.96 0.26 27.11
CA VAL A 202 -9.50 0.82 25.84
C VAL A 202 -8.24 0.10 25.35
N PHE A 203 -7.31 -0.18 26.25
CA PHE A 203 -6.07 -0.87 25.91
C PHE A 203 -6.31 -2.30 25.47
N TYR A 204 -7.12 -3.06 26.22
CA TYR A 204 -7.45 -4.47 25.97
C TYR A 204 -8.70 -4.65 25.10
N ALA A 205 -9.12 -3.61 24.36
CA ALA A 205 -10.26 -3.70 23.46
C ALA A 205 -10.07 -4.86 22.47
N LYS A 206 -11.15 -5.64 22.24
CA LYS A 206 -11.11 -6.87 21.44
C LYS A 206 -10.52 -6.67 20.05
N GLN A 207 -10.78 -5.51 19.43
CA GLN A 207 -10.26 -5.16 18.10
C GLN A 207 -8.73 -5.08 18.03
N PHE A 208 -8.04 -4.97 19.16
CA PHE A 208 -6.57 -5.00 19.19
C PHE A 208 -6.01 -6.37 19.61
N TRP A 209 -6.72 -7.12 20.47
CA TRP A 209 -6.17 -8.34 21.08
C TRP A 209 -6.78 -9.65 20.61
N GLU A 210 -7.93 -9.62 19.93
CA GLU A 210 -8.53 -10.79 19.31
C GLU A 210 -8.12 -10.84 17.82
N PRO A 211 -7.46 -11.93 17.37
CA PRO A 211 -6.96 -12.06 16.00
C PRO A 211 -7.94 -11.69 14.89
N SER A 212 -9.18 -12.21 14.93
CA SER A 212 -10.14 -11.98 13.84
C SER A 212 -10.60 -10.53 13.79
N ALA A 213 -10.82 -9.91 14.94
CA ALA A 213 -11.18 -8.51 15.06
C ALA A 213 -10.01 -7.58 14.67
N TYR A 214 -8.78 -7.97 15.00
CA TYR A 214 -7.58 -7.24 14.60
C TYR A 214 -7.37 -7.22 13.09
N TRP A 215 -7.50 -8.36 12.42
CA TRP A 215 -7.42 -8.39 10.96
C TRP A 215 -8.56 -7.60 10.31
N LYS A 216 -9.77 -7.69 10.85
CA LYS A 216 -10.90 -6.88 10.37
C LYS A 216 -10.63 -5.38 10.51
N LEU A 217 -10.07 -4.94 11.64
CA LEU A 217 -9.66 -3.55 11.85
C LEU A 217 -8.63 -3.13 10.81
N GLN A 218 -7.60 -3.95 10.56
CA GLN A 218 -6.61 -3.64 9.53
C GLN A 218 -7.25 -3.53 8.14
N ASP A 219 -8.11 -4.48 7.78
CA ASP A 219 -8.71 -4.52 6.46
C ASP A 219 -9.61 -3.30 6.23
N GLN A 220 -10.36 -2.84 7.25
CA GLN A 220 -11.17 -1.61 7.18
C GLN A 220 -10.37 -0.37 6.79
N VAL A 221 -9.10 -0.27 7.23
CA VAL A 221 -8.24 0.89 6.91
C VAL A 221 -7.93 0.97 5.41
N TRP A 222 -7.83 -0.19 4.74
CA TRP A 222 -7.30 -0.32 3.37
C TRP A 222 -8.33 -0.69 2.32
N ASP A 223 -9.48 -1.18 2.76
CA ASP A 223 -10.64 -1.55 1.96
C ASP A 223 -11.13 -0.37 1.10
N GLY A 224 -11.13 0.86 1.62
CA GLY A 224 -11.76 2.00 0.93
C GLY A 224 -13.29 1.88 0.84
N ARG A 225 -13.87 0.67 0.95
CA ARG A 225 -15.28 0.45 1.28
C ARG A 225 -15.47 0.75 2.77
N THR A 226 -15.65 2.03 3.07
CA THR A 226 -16.36 2.41 4.28
C THR A 226 -17.70 1.66 4.26
N PRO A 227 -18.11 0.93 5.32
CA PRO A 227 -19.45 0.36 5.40
C PRO A 227 -20.45 1.52 5.38
N GLY A 228 -20.97 1.86 4.20
CA GLY A 228 -21.77 3.07 4.00
C GLY A 228 -21.75 3.65 2.59
N ARG A 229 -20.77 3.32 1.74
CA ARG A 229 -20.82 3.71 0.32
C ARG A 229 -21.03 2.50 -0.57
N VAL A 230 -22.31 2.14 -0.74
CA VAL A 230 -22.73 1.34 -1.89
C VAL A 230 -22.83 2.33 -3.05
N ASP A 231 -21.86 2.32 -3.96
CA ASP A 231 -22.07 2.91 -5.28
C ASP A 231 -23.03 1.98 -6.03
N ILE A 232 -24.33 2.23 -5.85
CA ILE A 232 -25.32 1.81 -6.81
C ILE A 232 -25.13 2.78 -7.98
N GLY A 233 -24.33 2.39 -8.97
CA GLY A 233 -24.31 3.08 -10.25
C GLY A 233 -25.75 3.19 -10.75
N ASP A 234 -26.12 4.36 -11.25
CA ASP A 234 -27.47 4.67 -11.71
C ASP A 234 -27.98 3.53 -12.60
N VAL A 235 -29.19 3.03 -12.30
CA VAL A 235 -29.85 2.02 -13.13
C VAL A 235 -30.06 2.64 -14.51
N GLU A 236 -29.34 2.16 -15.52
CA GLU A 236 -29.65 2.45 -16.92
C GLU A 236 -31.02 1.85 -17.25
N ASP A 237 -32.01 2.74 -17.41
CA ASP A 237 -33.33 2.38 -17.88
C ASP A 237 -33.27 2.15 -19.40
N ILE A 238 -33.20 0.88 -19.83
CA ILE A 238 -33.15 0.51 -21.25
C ILE A 238 -34.52 0.58 -21.95
N SER A 239 -35.54 1.23 -21.39
CA SER A 239 -36.89 1.19 -21.95
C SER A 239 -37.23 2.25 -23.01
N THR A 240 -36.26 2.95 -23.62
CA THR A 240 -36.59 3.91 -24.68
C THR A 240 -35.49 4.06 -25.74
N GLN A 241 -35.10 2.97 -26.41
CA GLN A 241 -34.61 3.06 -27.79
C GLN A 241 -35.10 1.87 -28.62
N GLY A 242 -35.99 2.15 -29.57
CA GLY A 242 -36.36 1.22 -30.64
C GLY A 242 -37.84 1.26 -31.02
N GLU A 243 -38.33 2.36 -31.60
CA GLU A 243 -39.52 2.25 -32.46
C GLU A 243 -39.17 1.43 -33.71
N PRO A 244 -39.89 0.34 -34.02
CA PRO A 244 -39.68 -0.37 -35.28
C PRO A 244 -40.34 0.40 -36.43
N GLN A 245 -39.52 0.83 -37.40
CA GLN A 245 -40.00 1.32 -38.69
C GLN A 245 -40.82 0.23 -39.40
N LYS A 246 -42.03 0.60 -39.81
CA LYS A 246 -42.99 -0.25 -40.55
C LYS A 246 -42.46 -0.54 -41.97
N PRO A 247 -42.48 -1.80 -42.45
CA PRO A 247 -42.06 -2.10 -43.82
C PRO A 247 -43.11 -1.67 -44.88
N PRO A 248 -42.70 -1.42 -46.14
CA PRO A 248 -43.60 -0.99 -47.21
C PRO A 248 -44.61 -2.09 -47.61
N GLN A 249 -45.87 -1.72 -47.82
CA GLN A 249 -46.92 -2.60 -48.33
C GLN A 249 -46.73 -2.88 -49.83
N GLU A 250 -46.69 -4.15 -50.21
CA GLU A 250 -46.86 -4.62 -51.60
C GLU A 250 -48.33 -4.53 -52.04
N PRO A 251 -48.62 -4.41 -53.36
CA PRO A 251 -49.94 -4.06 -53.87
C PRO A 251 -50.87 -5.28 -53.97
N ASP A 252 -52.12 -5.10 -53.53
CA ASP A 252 -53.19 -6.08 -53.71
C ASP A 252 -53.58 -6.22 -55.18
N LYS A 253 -53.72 -7.49 -55.61
CA LYS A 253 -54.30 -7.88 -56.90
C LYS A 253 -55.82 -7.78 -56.80
N HIS A 254 -56.43 -6.94 -57.63
CA HIS A 254 -57.69 -7.21 -58.34
C HIS A 254 -57.82 -6.31 -59.57
#